data_AF-A0A9X1NRJ2-F1
#
_entry.id   AF-A0A9X1NRJ2-F1
#
_cell.length_a   1.000
_cell.length_b   1.000
_cell.length_c   1.000
_cell.angle_alpha   90.00
_cell.angle_beta   90.00
_cell.angle_gamma   90.00
#
_symmetry.space_group_name_H-M   'P 1'
#
loop_
_entity.id
_entity.type
_entity.pdbx_description
1 polymer ?
#
loop_
_entity_poly.entity_id
_entity_poly.type
_entity_poly.pdbx_seq_one_letter_code
_entity_poly.pdbx_strand_id
1 'polypeptide(L)'
;MIAKESISLLFDTAASQDLLSALSDLAERFPHFRDGLLGLIDSGDELFRLDIDGRAAPFAGELIVRLYPGDALARLVVALRAGDSDLFGLKHGEAPVASIQTNTTVELAQ
;
A
#
# COMPACT_ATOMS: atom_id res chain seq x y z
N MET A 1 21.33 31.69 -10.20
CA MET A 1 20.94 30.57 -11.09
C MET A 1 20.98 29.32 -10.22
N ILE A 2 19.83 28.83 -9.75
CA ILE A 2 19.79 27.62 -8.91
C ILE A 2 19.74 26.42 -9.87
N ALA A 3 20.76 25.56 -9.84
CA ALA A 3 20.74 24.34 -10.63
C ALA A 3 19.61 23.44 -10.13
N LYS A 4 18.76 22.96 -11.03
CA LYS A 4 17.71 22.00 -10.70
C LYS A 4 18.36 20.63 -10.58
N GLU A 5 18.59 20.17 -9.35
CA GLU A 5 19.03 18.79 -9.12
C GLU A 5 17.82 17.85 -9.28
N SER A 6 17.96 16.87 -10.16
CA SER A 6 16.98 15.80 -10.37
C SER A 6 17.48 14.52 -9.72
N ILE A 7 16.68 13.94 -8.84
CA ILE A 7 16.96 12.63 -8.23
C ILE A 7 16.23 11.56 -9.05
N SER A 8 16.95 10.52 -9.45
CA SER A 8 16.40 9.37 -10.15
C SER A 8 16.03 8.27 -9.15
N LEU A 9 14.80 7.77 -9.21
CA LEU A 9 14.38 6.63 -8.40
C LEU A 9 14.62 5.35 -9.19
N LEU A 10 15.44 4.44 -8.65
CA LEU A 10 15.64 3.11 -9.17
C LEU A 10 14.76 2.13 -8.41
N PHE A 11 13.94 1.41 -9.16
CA PHE A 11 12.99 0.46 -8.62
C PHE A 11 13.40 -0.96 -9.01
N ASP A 12 13.48 -1.87 -8.05
CA ASP A 12 13.77 -3.27 -8.29
C ASP A 12 12.53 -3.97 -8.89
N THR A 13 12.44 -3.93 -10.23
CA THR A 13 11.33 -4.51 -10.98
C THR A 13 11.30 -6.03 -10.88
N ALA A 14 12.46 -6.69 -10.78
CA ALA A 14 12.55 -8.14 -10.70
C ALA A 14 11.93 -8.65 -9.39
N ALA A 15 12.37 -8.12 -8.25
CA ALA A 15 11.82 -8.50 -6.95
C ALA A 15 10.31 -8.20 -6.84
N SER A 16 9.88 -7.09 -7.44
CA SER A 16 8.46 -6.70 -7.47
C SER A 16 7.64 -7.65 -8.34
N GLN A 17 8.17 -8.07 -9.49
CA GLN A 17 7.51 -9.01 -10.37
C GLN A 17 7.36 -10.38 -9.71
N ASP A 18 8.39 -10.87 -9.02
CA ASP A 18 8.32 -12.13 -8.28
C ASP A 18 7.24 -12.09 -7.18
N LEU A 19 7.16 -10.98 -6.44
CA LEU A 19 6.13 -10.78 -5.41
C LEU A 19 4.72 -10.77 -6.02
N LEU A 20 4.51 -10.01 -7.10
CA LEU A 20 3.21 -9.92 -7.78
C LEU A 20 2.80 -11.26 -8.38
N SER A 21 3.74 -12.01 -8.96
CA SER A 21 3.50 -13.37 -9.44
C SER A 21 3.10 -14.30 -8.30
N ALA A 22 3.78 -14.25 -7.16
CA ALA A 22 3.42 -15.05 -5.99
C ALA A 22 2.02 -14.71 -5.45
N LEU A 23 1.64 -13.43 -5.43
CA LEU A 23 0.30 -13.00 -5.02
C LEU A 23 -0.78 -13.49 -6.01
N SER A 24 -0.50 -13.45 -7.31
CA SER A 24 -1.38 -13.99 -8.35
C SER A 24 -1.60 -15.50 -8.15
N ASP A 25 -0.52 -16.26 -7.97
CA ASP A 25 -0.58 -17.70 -7.73
C ASP A 25 -1.41 -18.05 -6.48
N LEU A 26 -1.27 -17.25 -5.41
CA LEU A 26 -2.07 -17.42 -4.18
C LEU A 26 -3.55 -17.11 -4.43
N ALA A 27 -3.85 -16.04 -5.16
CA ALA A 27 -5.23 -15.65 -5.48
C ALA A 27 -5.93 -16.69 -6.38
N GLU A 28 -5.21 -17.35 -7.27
CA GLU A 28 -5.76 -18.44 -8.08
C GLU A 28 -6.03 -19.69 -7.27
N ARG A 29 -5.14 -20.05 -6.33
CA ARG A 29 -5.26 -21.25 -5.51
C ARG A 29 -6.25 -21.12 -4.37
N PHE A 30 -6.42 -19.92 -3.82
CA PHE A 30 -7.22 -19.67 -2.62
C PHE A 30 -8.25 -18.56 -2.91
N PRO A 31 -9.49 -18.91 -3.28
CA PRO A 31 -10.54 -17.92 -3.58
C PRO A 31 -10.76 -16.90 -2.44
N HIS A 32 -10.69 -17.34 -1.19
CA HIS A 32 -10.81 -16.44 -0.03
C HIS A 32 -9.67 -15.41 0.04
N PHE A 33 -8.45 -15.79 -0.36
CA PHE A 33 -7.34 -14.85 -0.44
C PHE A 33 -7.56 -13.81 -1.53
N ARG A 34 -8.07 -14.22 -2.70
CA ARG A 34 -8.46 -13.30 -3.76
C ARG A 34 -9.54 -12.33 -3.30
N ASP A 35 -10.57 -12.83 -2.63
CA ASP A 35 -11.67 -11.99 -2.14
C ASP A 35 -11.17 -11.01 -1.07
N GLY A 36 -10.31 -11.46 -0.16
CA GLY A 36 -9.65 -10.58 0.81
C GLY A 36 -8.76 -9.52 0.15
N LEU A 37 -8.01 -9.89 -0.89
CA LEU A 37 -7.17 -8.96 -1.65
C LEU A 37 -8.02 -7.89 -2.38
N LEU A 38 -9.14 -8.28 -2.98
CA LEU A 38 -10.10 -7.35 -3.58
C LEU A 38 -10.70 -6.42 -2.52
N GLY A 39 -11.04 -6.95 -1.34
CA GLY A 39 -11.52 -6.16 -0.22
C GLY A 39 -10.53 -5.07 0.23
N LEU A 40 -9.22 -5.37 0.24
CA LEU A 40 -8.17 -4.39 0.51
C LEU A 40 -8.06 -3.31 -0.58
N ILE A 41 -8.27 -3.67 -1.84
CA ILE A 41 -8.27 -2.70 -2.95
C ILE A 41 -9.47 -1.78 -2.83
N ASP A 42 -10.65 -2.34 -2.55
CA ASP A 42 -11.90 -1.60 -2.46
C ASP A 42 -11.96 -0.68 -1.23
N SER A 43 -11.29 -1.05 -0.13
CA SER A 43 -11.16 -0.19 1.06
C SER A 43 -10.17 0.96 0.87
N GLY A 44 -9.34 0.92 -0.18
CA GLY A 44 -8.23 1.85 -0.36
C GLY A 44 -7.08 1.62 0.62
N ASP A 45 -6.99 0.43 1.23
CA ASP A 45 -5.89 0.08 2.10
C ASP A 45 -4.57 0.00 1.32
N GLU A 46 -3.48 0.40 1.97
CA GLU A 46 -2.15 0.33 1.37
C GLU A 46 -1.71 -1.13 1.20
N LEU A 47 -1.67 -1.58 -0.06
CA LEU A 47 -1.15 -2.92 -0.40
C LEU A 47 0.37 -3.00 -0.28
N PHE A 48 1.06 -1.93 -0.64
CA PHE A 48 2.52 -1.87 -0.64
C PHE A 48 3.01 -0.52 -0.13
N ARG A 49 4.12 -0.57 0.62
CA ARG A 49 4.90 0.60 0.99
C ARG A 49 6.17 0.67 0.15
N LEU A 50 6.45 1.86 -0.37
CA LEU A 50 7.74 2.18 -0.97
C LEU A 50 8.68 2.66 0.13
N ASP A 51 9.82 2.01 0.28
CA ASP A 51 10.86 2.41 1.23
C ASP A 51 12.18 2.67 0.51
N ILE A 52 12.96 3.63 1.01
CA ILE A 52 14.29 3.91 0.48
C ILE A 52 15.22 2.82 0.99
N ASP A 53 15.84 2.09 0.08
CA ASP A 53 16.85 1.11 0.44
C ASP A 53 18.11 1.87 0.88
N GLY A 54 18.52 1.66 2.13
CA GLY A 54 19.73 2.28 2.70
C GLY A 54 21.04 1.79 2.08
N ARG A 55 20.98 0.89 1.10
CA ARG A 55 22.15 0.49 0.30
C ARG A 55 22.66 1.66 -0.56
N ALA A 56 23.97 1.70 -0.74
CA ALA A 56 24.59 2.70 -1.61
C ALA A 56 24.06 2.55 -3.05
N ALA A 57 23.46 3.63 -3.57
CA ALA A 57 23.08 3.69 -4.97
C ALA A 57 24.32 3.60 -5.86
N PRO A 58 24.23 2.95 -7.04
CA PRO A 58 25.37 2.76 -7.92
C PRO A 58 25.89 4.09 -8.48
N PHE A 59 25.04 5.12 -8.60
CA PHE A 59 25.43 6.45 -9.07
C PHE A 59 24.96 7.57 -8.12
N ALA A 60 25.69 8.69 -8.14
CA ALA A 60 25.31 9.88 -7.40
C ALA A 60 24.02 10.49 -7.99
N GLY A 61 23.07 10.85 -7.12
CA GLY A 61 21.76 11.36 -7.52
C GLY A 61 20.71 10.28 -7.77
N GLU A 62 21.00 9.03 -7.44
CA GLU A 62 20.04 7.93 -7.46
C GLU A 62 19.61 7.52 -6.05
N LEU A 63 18.34 7.16 -5.91
CA LEU A 63 17.81 6.49 -4.73
C LEU A 63 17.21 5.15 -5.14
N ILE A 64 17.66 4.08 -4.49
CA ILE A 64 17.06 2.77 -4.66
C ILE A 64 15.82 2.73 -3.77
N VAL A 65 14.69 2.33 -4.35
CA VAL A 65 13.44 2.11 -3.63
C VAL A 65 12.99 0.66 -3.76
N ARG A 66 12.42 0.12 -2.68
CA ARG A 66 11.89 -1.25 -2.61
C ARG A 66 10.41 -1.23 -2.26
N LEU A 67 9.66 -2.18 -2.82
CA LEU A 67 8.32 -2.51 -2.32
C LEU A 67 8.41 -3.42 -1.11
N TYR A 68 7.64 -3.06 -0.09
CA TYR A 68 7.32 -3.90 1.04
C TYR A 68 5.81 -4.13 1.06
N PRO A 69 5.33 -5.32 1.45
CA PRO A 69 3.91 -5.52 1.69
C PRO A 69 3.46 -4.55 2.78
N GLY A 70 2.34 -3.86 2.54
CA GLY A 70 1.68 -3.02 3.55
C GLY A 70 1.13 -3.88 4.69
N ASP A 71 0.82 -3.24 5.81
CA ASP A 71 0.37 -3.94 7.03
C ASP A 71 -0.88 -4.78 6.79
N ALA A 72 -1.82 -4.28 5.97
CA ALA A 72 -3.06 -4.97 5.65
C ALA A 72 -2.79 -6.23 4.81
N LEU A 73 -1.95 -6.12 3.77
CA LEU A 73 -1.54 -7.26 2.95
C LEU A 73 -0.74 -8.29 3.78
N ALA A 74 0.14 -7.82 4.67
CA ALA A 74 0.90 -8.69 5.57
C ALA A 74 -0.03 -9.49 6.49
N ARG A 75 -1.05 -8.85 7.08
CA ARG A 75 -2.07 -9.54 7.90
C ARG A 75 -2.85 -10.56 7.09
N LEU A 76 -3.24 -10.24 5.85
CA LEU A 76 -3.93 -11.16 4.95
C LEU A 76 -3.09 -12.42 4.66
N VAL A 77 -1.80 -12.25 4.37
CA VAL A 77 -0.86 -13.37 4.15
C VAL A 77 -0.68 -14.21 5.42
N VAL A 78 -0.61 -13.58 6.59
CA VAL A 78 -0.53 -14.28 7.88
C VAL A 78 -1.80 -15.08 8.16
N ALA A 79 -2.98 -14.50 7.92
CA ALA A 79 -4.27 -15.18 8.06
C ALA A 79 -4.36 -16.42 7.16
N LEU A 80 -3.96 -16.28 5.89
CA LEU A 80 -3.90 -17.41 4.95
C LEU A 80 -2.98 -18.53 5.48
N ARG A 81 -1.80 -18.18 5.99
CA ARG A 81 -0.84 -19.15 6.55
C ARG A 81 -1.33 -19.83 7.82
N ALA A 82 -2.10 -19.12 8.64
CA ALA A 82 -2.72 -19.67 9.83
C ALA A 82 -3.87 -20.65 9.50
N GLY A 83 -4.32 -20.70 8.24
CA GLY A 83 -5.54 -21.41 7.85
C GLY A 83 -6.78 -20.78 8.47
N ASP A 84 -6.66 -19.54 8.94
CA ASP A 84 -7.73 -18.81 9.61
C ASP A 84 -8.60 -18.15 8.55
N SER A 85 -9.62 -18.89 8.13
CA SER A 85 -10.59 -18.42 7.13
C SER A 85 -11.48 -17.29 7.65
N ASP A 86 -11.55 -17.06 8.97
CA ASP A 86 -12.47 -16.10 9.56
C ASP A 86 -11.95 -14.66 9.42
N LEU A 87 -10.64 -14.49 9.23
CA LEU A 87 -9.99 -13.19 9.03
C LEU A 87 -10.17 -12.60 7.61
N PHE A 88 -10.65 -13.38 6.63
CA PHE A 88 -10.98 -12.87 5.30
C PHE A 88 -12.28 -12.05 5.28
N GLY A 89 -13.07 -12.15 6.36
CA GLY A 89 -14.19 -11.26 6.62
C GLY A 89 -13.73 -9.94 7.23
N LEU A 90 -12.90 -9.16 6.51
CA LEU A 90 -12.71 -7.75 6.81
C LEU A 90 -14.06 -7.06 6.63
N LYS A 91 -14.87 -7.05 7.69
CA LYS A 91 -16.08 -6.24 7.77
C LYS A 91 -15.66 -4.82 7.48
N HIS A 92 -16.13 -4.28 6.35
CA HIS A 92 -16.07 -2.85 6.03
C HIS A 92 -16.71 -2.07 7.18
N GLY A 93 -15.89 -1.70 8.16
CA GLY A 93 -16.26 -0.88 9.29
C GLY A 93 -16.38 0.55 8.80
N GLU A 94 -17.62 0.92 8.49
CA GLU A 94 -18.12 2.27 8.24
C GLU A 94 -17.60 3.00 7.00
N ALA A 95 -18.53 3.29 6.09
CA ALA A 95 -18.35 4.20 4.97
C ALA A 95 -17.77 5.54 5.46
N PRO A 96 -16.95 6.24 4.63
CA PRO A 96 -16.34 7.50 5.02
C PRO A 96 -17.45 8.47 5.46
N VAL A 97 -17.43 8.84 6.74
CA VAL A 97 -18.31 9.87 7.29
C VAL A 97 -18.10 11.11 6.43
N ALA A 98 -19.17 11.54 5.76
CA ALA A 98 -19.18 12.73 4.93
C ALA A 98 -18.54 13.87 5.73
N SER A 99 -17.44 14.41 5.19
CA SER A 99 -16.73 15.56 5.76
C SER A 99 -17.73 16.71 5.91
N ILE A 100 -18.19 16.95 7.14
CA ILE A 100 -19.03 18.09 7.47
C ILE A 100 -18.12 19.32 7.35
N GLN A 101 -18.21 20.00 6.20
CA GLN A 101 -17.68 21.35 6.02
C GLN A 101 -18.30 22.27 7.08
N THR A 102 -17.59 22.49 8.17
CA THR A 102 -17.90 23.53 9.14
C THR A 102 -17.28 24.83 8.63
N ASN A 103 -18.03 25.52 7.76
CA ASN A 103 -17.72 26.89 7.37
C ASN A 103 -17.87 27.77 8.62
N THR A 104 -16.76 28.15 9.24
CA THR A 104 -16.74 29.11 10.34
C THR A 104 -16.78 30.51 9.74
N THR A 105 -17.96 31.12 9.71
CA THR A 105 -18.13 32.56 9.41
C THR A 105 -17.68 33.35 10.64
N VAL A 106 -16.59 34.08 10.53
CA VAL A 106 -16.15 35.04 11.54
C VAL A 106 -16.88 36.36 11.27
N GLU A 107 -17.95 36.64 12.01
CA GLU A 107 -18.50 37.99 12.10
C GLU A 107 -17.55 38.88 12.92
N LEU A 108 -16.95 39.86 12.26
CA LEU A 108 -16.26 40.98 12.91
C LEU A 108 -17.32 41.99 13.38
N ALA A 109 -17.57 42.03 14.69
CA ALA A 109 -18.32 43.11 15.31
C ALA A 109 -17.52 44.42 15.20
N GLN A 110 -18.20 45.47 14.72
CA GLN A 110 -17.69 46.84 14.55
C GLN A 110 -17.49 47.56 15.89
#